data_AF-A0A1E3K7K1-F1
#
_entry.id   AF-A0A1E3K7K1-F1
#
_cell.length_a   1.000
_cell.length_b   1.000
_cell.length_c   1.000
_cell.angle_alpha   90.00
_cell.angle_beta   90.00
_cell.angle_gamma   90.00
#
_symmetry.space_group_name_H-M   'P 1'
#
loop_
_entity.id
_entity.type
_entity.pdbx_description
1 polymer ?
#
loop_
_entity_poly.entity_id
_entity_poly.type
_entity_poly.pdbx_seq_one_letter_code
_entity_poly.pdbx_strand_id
1 'polypeptide(L)'
;MDLSFDDWWFHGKINSPPADGVFMDLPAGSTFHGEVACNKALTSFGEVPSKQTGEWACEGDGSTGGIGAMHTADEWESSDPQDVKGCGIAIAYKSDVSDIQPEDFTVITVNYTCPWKKHVDFQIPSDLPACPKGGCHCMWGWVHAADAGSEQNYFVGYRCNVTGATGTTALPQANTANKCDYPTDTSNCTVGAKQPHYWFQKERNNNPQGTYDPPFYNGAYGFMNGAQTDLFAAVGNTSTTSSHLATSAGSTTILASEVSSAAVSSSAVSTSAVSSTAVSSSASSVLVSNSSSAVPATAAVSSFQDSVVAPLSASADVSISEVSNSSTSSVASPITLTRTITTHHSTATAMSTASTSSNSASSSVSSSIQVAPSSSATGVLAAAGSSNGTVSYVATGNQTTTAGHCMSKRSGNRLHRVRDGRRRSRVLRRAVGGAKV
;
A
#
# COMPACT_ATOMS: atom_id res chain seq x y z
N MET A 1 11.15 0.40 12.68
CA MET A 1 12.48 0.56 12.05
C MET A 1 13.51 -0.21 12.85
N ASP A 2 14.61 -0.63 12.20
CA ASP A 2 15.69 -1.42 12.81
C ASP A 2 15.21 -2.70 13.52
N LEU A 3 14.21 -3.35 12.94
CA LEU A 3 13.61 -4.57 13.49
C LEU A 3 14.21 -5.82 12.84
N SER A 4 14.25 -6.93 13.59
CA SER A 4 14.56 -8.25 13.04
C SER A 4 13.49 -8.70 12.04
N PHE A 5 13.80 -9.71 11.22
CA PHE A 5 12.82 -10.20 10.24
C PHE A 5 11.48 -10.58 10.89
N ASP A 6 11.49 -11.33 11.99
CA ASP A 6 10.27 -11.79 12.65
C ASP A 6 9.43 -10.66 13.25
N ASP A 7 10.06 -9.53 13.60
CA ASP A 7 9.38 -8.38 14.19
C ASP A 7 8.68 -7.50 13.14
N TRP A 8 9.32 -7.24 11.99
CA TRP A 8 8.71 -6.41 10.95
C TRP A 8 7.82 -7.22 10.00
N TRP A 9 8.16 -8.47 9.73
CA TRP A 9 7.43 -9.32 8.81
C TRP A 9 6.02 -9.61 9.34
N PHE A 10 4.99 -9.28 8.54
CA PHE A 10 3.59 -9.34 8.99
C PHE A 10 3.36 -8.60 10.32
N HIS A 11 4.16 -7.57 10.61
CA HIS A 11 4.09 -6.81 11.85
C HIS A 11 4.26 -7.69 13.12
N GLY A 12 4.97 -8.83 13.00
CA GLY A 12 5.08 -9.83 14.06
C GLY A 12 3.77 -10.52 14.41
N LYS A 13 2.76 -10.46 13.53
CA LYS A 13 1.40 -11.00 13.75
C LYS A 13 1.09 -12.27 12.96
N ILE A 14 2.11 -12.94 12.42
CA ILE A 14 1.90 -14.20 11.67
C ILE A 14 1.16 -15.27 12.51
N ASN A 15 1.40 -15.29 13.83
CA ASN A 15 0.75 -16.20 14.78
C ASN A 15 -0.56 -15.65 15.38
N SER A 16 -1.09 -14.56 14.84
CA SER A 16 -2.38 -13.97 15.23
C SER A 16 -3.25 -13.73 13.99
N PRO A 17 -3.59 -14.80 13.25
CA PRO A 17 -4.32 -14.68 11.99
C PRO A 17 -5.74 -14.16 12.20
N PRO A 18 -6.38 -13.59 11.15
CA PRO A 18 -7.81 -13.33 11.17
C PRO A 18 -8.60 -14.65 11.29
N ALA A 19 -9.91 -14.54 11.56
CA ALA A 19 -10.80 -15.69 11.59
C ALA A 19 -10.79 -16.46 10.25
N ASP A 20 -10.97 -17.78 10.33
CA ASP A 20 -10.98 -18.64 9.15
C ASP A 20 -12.08 -18.26 8.17
N GLY A 21 -11.74 -18.32 6.87
CA GLY A 21 -12.67 -18.00 5.80
C GLY A 21 -12.95 -16.51 5.60
N VAL A 22 -12.34 -15.62 6.39
CA VAL A 22 -12.47 -14.17 6.22
C VAL A 22 -11.38 -13.64 5.31
N PHE A 23 -11.78 -12.99 4.22
CA PHE A 23 -10.91 -12.40 3.21
C PHE A 23 -11.33 -10.96 2.92
N MET A 24 -10.35 -10.13 2.57
CA MET A 24 -10.63 -8.91 1.81
C MET A 24 -10.72 -9.25 0.33
N ASP A 25 -11.85 -8.92 -0.30
CA ASP A 25 -12.07 -9.18 -1.73
C ASP A 25 -11.45 -8.07 -2.59
N LEU A 26 -10.58 -8.45 -3.51
CA LEU A 26 -9.99 -7.59 -4.52
C LEU A 26 -10.72 -7.81 -5.86
N PRO A 27 -11.59 -6.89 -6.30
CA PRO A 27 -12.39 -7.07 -7.50
C PRO A 27 -11.58 -6.76 -8.75
N ALA A 28 -11.16 -7.80 -9.49
CA ALA A 28 -10.38 -7.66 -10.71
C ALA A 28 -11.06 -6.72 -11.72
N GLY A 29 -10.34 -5.69 -12.17
CA GLY A 29 -10.84 -4.71 -13.14
C GLY A 29 -11.78 -3.66 -12.54
N SER A 30 -11.87 -3.59 -11.21
CA SER A 30 -12.68 -2.62 -10.49
C SER A 30 -11.88 -1.95 -9.37
N THR A 31 -12.57 -1.23 -8.48
CA THR A 31 -11.98 -0.50 -7.36
C THR A 31 -12.17 -1.29 -6.07
N PHE A 32 -11.08 -1.51 -5.35
CA PHE A 32 -11.11 -1.88 -3.94
C PHE A 32 -11.18 -0.60 -3.09
N HIS A 33 -12.19 -0.52 -2.22
CA HIS A 33 -12.38 0.60 -1.30
C HIS A 33 -11.75 0.26 0.06
N GLY A 34 -10.55 0.76 0.30
CA GLY A 34 -9.81 0.56 1.55
C GLY A 34 -10.12 1.60 2.62
N GLU A 35 -9.84 1.25 3.87
CA GLU A 35 -9.87 2.18 5.01
C GLU A 35 -8.49 2.23 5.68
N VAL A 36 -7.88 3.41 5.73
CA VAL A 36 -6.60 3.68 6.39
C VAL A 36 -6.83 4.74 7.46
N ALA A 37 -6.45 4.45 8.71
CA ALA A 37 -6.58 5.42 9.80
C ALA A 37 -5.53 5.19 10.89
N CYS A 38 -5.18 6.23 11.66
CA CYS A 38 -4.30 6.08 12.84
C CYS A 38 -4.92 5.25 13.96
N ASN A 39 -6.23 5.00 13.94
CA ASN A 39 -6.87 4.19 14.94
C ASN A 39 -8.06 3.42 14.37
N LYS A 40 -8.16 2.13 14.71
CA LYS A 40 -9.28 1.26 14.31
C LYS A 40 -10.65 1.85 14.66
N ALA A 41 -10.76 2.58 15.76
CA ALA A 41 -12.02 3.21 16.18
C ALA A 41 -12.58 4.25 15.18
N LEU A 42 -11.74 4.74 14.25
CA LEU A 42 -12.11 5.70 13.21
C LEU A 42 -12.59 5.03 11.91
N THR A 43 -12.41 3.72 11.81
CA THR A 43 -12.83 2.88 10.68
C THR A 43 -14.18 2.22 10.94
N SER A 44 -14.77 1.61 9.91
CA SER A 44 -15.98 0.78 10.03
C SER A 44 -15.82 -0.41 10.99
N PHE A 45 -14.59 -0.79 11.33
CA PHE A 45 -14.26 -1.82 12.33
C PHE A 45 -14.21 -1.28 13.77
N GLY A 46 -14.52 0.00 13.99
CA GLY A 46 -14.63 0.60 15.31
C GLY A 46 -15.94 0.25 16.01
N GLU A 47 -15.95 0.34 17.34
CA GLU A 47 -17.14 0.03 18.15
C GLU A 47 -18.10 1.23 18.32
N VAL A 48 -17.62 2.45 18.04
CA VAL A 48 -18.36 3.70 18.29
C VAL A 48 -18.62 4.41 16.96
N PRO A 49 -19.83 4.27 16.37
CA PRO A 49 -20.13 4.82 15.03
C PRO A 49 -19.89 6.33 14.90
N SER A 50 -20.14 7.11 15.95
CA SER A 50 -19.93 8.56 15.92
C SER A 50 -18.45 8.97 15.79
N LYS A 51 -17.50 8.06 16.01
CA LYS A 51 -16.06 8.30 15.78
C LYS A 51 -15.62 7.98 14.35
N GLN A 52 -16.49 7.37 13.55
CA GLN A 52 -16.18 6.87 12.21
C GLN A 52 -16.56 7.87 11.10
N THR A 53 -17.02 9.08 11.45
CA THR A 53 -17.54 10.05 10.49
C THR A 53 -16.48 10.96 9.89
N GLY A 54 -15.24 10.92 10.40
CA GLY A 54 -14.13 11.72 9.88
C GLY A 54 -13.76 11.37 8.44
N GLU A 55 -13.33 12.36 7.67
CA GLU A 55 -12.94 12.19 6.27
C GLU A 55 -11.47 11.76 6.16
N TRP A 56 -10.63 12.29 7.04
CA TRP A 56 -9.18 12.15 6.98
C TRP A 56 -8.72 10.87 7.68
N ALA A 57 -7.60 10.31 7.25
CA ALA A 57 -7.05 9.12 7.90
C ALA A 57 -6.75 9.40 9.39
N CYS A 58 -6.36 10.64 9.68
CA CYS A 58 -6.25 11.19 11.01
C CYS A 58 -6.76 12.62 11.03
N GLU A 59 -7.69 12.92 11.93
CA GLU A 59 -8.25 14.26 12.11
C GLU A 59 -7.26 15.19 12.84
N GLY A 60 -7.06 16.40 12.31
CA GLY A 60 -6.37 17.52 12.96
C GLY A 60 -5.02 17.94 12.34
N ASP A 61 -4.50 19.07 12.82
CA ASP A 61 -3.22 19.69 12.44
C ASP A 61 -2.08 19.41 13.44
N GLY A 62 -2.29 18.47 14.36
CA GLY A 62 -1.34 18.17 15.43
C GLY A 62 -0.05 17.50 14.95
N SER A 63 1.02 17.66 15.72
CA SER A 63 2.30 16.97 15.46
C SER A 63 2.32 15.52 15.94
N THR A 64 1.42 15.13 16.84
CA THR A 64 1.32 13.78 17.40
C THR A 64 0.09 13.00 16.90
N GLY A 65 -0.77 13.64 16.11
CA GLY A 65 -2.02 13.11 15.56
C GLY A 65 -2.52 14.06 14.48
N GLY A 66 -3.35 13.60 13.54
CA GLY A 66 -3.64 14.41 12.35
C GLY A 66 -2.48 14.39 11.35
N ILE A 67 -2.04 15.55 10.85
CA ILE A 67 -0.90 15.65 9.91
C ILE A 67 0.36 14.94 10.41
N GLY A 68 0.64 14.99 11.72
CA GLY A 68 1.80 14.32 12.31
C GLY A 68 1.73 12.79 12.22
N ALA A 69 0.54 12.21 12.31
CA ALA A 69 0.34 10.77 12.15
C ALA A 69 0.33 10.33 10.68
N MET A 70 -0.05 11.24 9.77
CA MET A 70 0.04 11.03 8.33
C MET A 70 1.45 11.32 7.77
N HIS A 71 2.39 11.74 8.63
CA HIS A 71 3.78 12.00 8.28
C HIS A 71 3.93 12.87 7.03
N THR A 72 3.29 14.04 7.07
CA THR A 72 3.30 15.00 5.97
C THR A 72 3.47 16.43 6.47
N ALA A 73 4.16 17.24 5.67
CA ALA A 73 4.24 18.69 5.80
C ALA A 73 3.12 19.44 5.05
N ASP A 74 2.18 18.72 4.43
CA ASP A 74 1.01 19.28 3.78
C ASP A 74 0.18 20.14 4.74
N GLU A 75 -0.41 21.21 4.20
CA GLU A 75 -1.39 22.01 4.93
C GLU A 75 -2.62 21.15 5.27
N TRP A 76 -3.07 21.23 6.53
CA TRP A 76 -4.27 20.53 6.99
C TRP A 76 -5.47 20.84 6.07
N GLU A 77 -6.25 19.80 5.71
CA GLU A 77 -7.38 19.90 4.77
C GLU A 77 -7.04 20.38 3.35
N SER A 78 -5.76 20.39 2.95
CA SER A 78 -5.37 20.64 1.56
C SER A 78 -6.14 19.73 0.61
N SER A 79 -6.74 20.35 -0.42
CA SER A 79 -7.42 19.65 -1.50
C SER A 79 -6.46 18.93 -2.44
N ASP A 80 -5.17 19.25 -2.38
CA ASP A 80 -4.13 18.75 -3.27
C ASP A 80 -2.83 18.52 -2.47
N PRO A 81 -2.78 17.48 -1.61
CA PRO A 81 -1.60 17.19 -0.80
C PRO A 81 -0.43 16.76 -1.71
N GLN A 82 0.72 17.40 -1.52
CA GLN A 82 1.94 17.18 -2.32
C GLN A 82 3.01 16.40 -1.56
N ASP A 83 2.96 16.42 -0.24
CA ASP A 83 4.01 15.83 0.59
C ASP A 83 3.73 14.38 0.99
N VAL A 84 2.48 13.93 0.98
CA VAL A 84 2.18 12.48 1.00
C VAL A 84 2.85 11.76 -0.18
N LYS A 85 3.44 10.59 0.09
CA LYS A 85 4.30 9.87 -0.89
C LYS A 85 3.69 8.58 -1.44
N GLY A 86 2.41 8.36 -1.16
CA GLY A 86 1.64 7.24 -1.66
C GLY A 86 1.88 5.94 -0.90
N CYS A 87 0.93 5.03 -1.05
CA CYS A 87 0.96 3.68 -0.49
C CYS A 87 0.48 2.67 -1.55
N GLY A 88 0.70 1.38 -1.30
CA GLY A 88 0.33 0.34 -2.25
C GLY A 88 -0.22 -0.92 -1.60
N ILE A 89 -0.88 -1.73 -2.42
CA ILE A 89 -1.28 -3.10 -2.08
C ILE A 89 -0.45 -4.07 -2.92
N ALA A 90 0.09 -5.08 -2.26
CA ALA A 90 0.73 -6.21 -2.92
C ALA A 90 0.06 -7.53 -2.59
N ILE A 91 0.22 -8.51 -3.47
CA ILE A 91 -0.39 -9.85 -3.35
C ILE A 91 0.69 -10.94 -3.49
N ALA A 92 0.54 -12.02 -2.73
CA ALA A 92 1.27 -13.26 -2.84
C ALA A 92 0.27 -14.42 -3.02
N TYR A 93 0.40 -15.17 -4.12
CA TYR A 93 -0.50 -16.28 -4.48
C TYR A 93 -0.18 -17.57 -3.71
N LYS A 94 -0.19 -17.47 -2.37
CA LYS A 94 0.06 -18.57 -1.43
C LYS A 94 -1.01 -18.58 -0.34
N SER A 95 -1.61 -19.75 -0.11
CA SER A 95 -2.68 -19.93 0.88
C SER A 95 -2.17 -20.16 2.29
N ASP A 96 -0.96 -20.68 2.45
CA ASP A 96 -0.28 -20.76 3.75
C ASP A 96 0.65 -19.56 3.92
N VAL A 97 0.50 -18.87 5.05
CA VAL A 97 1.30 -17.69 5.37
C VAL A 97 2.75 -18.05 5.67
N SER A 98 3.04 -19.26 6.19
CA SER A 98 4.42 -19.67 6.49
C SER A 98 5.26 -19.92 5.24
N ASP A 99 4.62 -20.16 4.11
CA ASP A 99 5.30 -20.36 2.82
C ASP A 99 5.70 -19.05 2.15
N ILE A 100 5.23 -17.90 2.67
CA ILE A 100 5.42 -16.59 2.05
C ILE A 100 6.78 -16.03 2.45
N GLN A 101 7.52 -15.61 1.43
CA GLN A 101 8.75 -14.84 1.50
C GLN A 101 8.50 -13.42 0.99
N PRO A 102 9.29 -12.41 1.43
CA PRO A 102 9.30 -11.06 0.90
C PRO A 102 9.27 -10.99 -0.64
N GLU A 103 10.02 -11.87 -1.30
CA GLU A 103 10.13 -11.87 -2.75
C GLU A 103 8.88 -12.39 -3.48
N ASP A 104 7.94 -13.03 -2.77
CA ASP A 104 6.68 -13.52 -3.35
C ASP A 104 5.65 -12.41 -3.58
N PHE A 105 5.77 -11.28 -2.87
CA PHE A 105 4.82 -10.19 -2.99
C PHE A 105 5.04 -9.38 -4.28
N THR A 106 3.93 -9.12 -4.98
CA THR A 106 3.88 -8.25 -6.16
C THR A 106 2.94 -7.08 -5.88
N VAL A 107 3.42 -5.84 -5.95
CA VAL A 107 2.58 -4.64 -5.86
C VAL A 107 1.66 -4.58 -7.08
N ILE A 108 0.36 -4.59 -6.86
CA ILE A 108 -0.68 -4.64 -7.91
C ILE A 108 -1.42 -3.32 -8.07
N THR A 109 -1.33 -2.42 -7.09
CA THR A 109 -2.01 -1.13 -7.13
C THR A 109 -1.36 -0.17 -6.15
N VAL A 110 -1.40 1.12 -6.47
CA VAL A 110 -0.81 2.21 -5.70
C VAL A 110 -1.76 3.40 -5.71
N ASN A 111 -1.79 4.16 -4.62
CA ASN A 111 -2.50 5.44 -4.55
C ASN A 111 -1.53 6.52 -4.03
N TYR A 112 -1.28 7.56 -4.83
CA TYR A 112 -0.27 8.59 -4.51
C TYR A 112 -0.66 9.51 -3.37
N THR A 113 -1.96 9.73 -3.15
CA THR A 113 -2.43 10.64 -2.08
C THR A 113 -2.60 9.93 -0.74
N CYS A 114 -2.31 8.63 -0.68
CA CYS A 114 -2.32 7.88 0.55
C CYS A 114 -1.15 8.30 1.47
N PRO A 115 -1.36 8.44 2.79
CA PRO A 115 -2.57 8.11 3.55
C PRO A 115 -3.39 9.36 3.95
N TRP A 116 -3.62 10.31 3.05
CA TRP A 116 -4.31 11.56 3.39
C TRP A 116 -5.78 11.36 3.81
N LYS A 117 -6.57 10.70 2.96
CA LYS A 117 -7.98 10.38 3.25
C LYS A 117 -8.10 9.02 3.91
N LYS A 118 -9.13 8.86 4.75
CA LYS A 118 -9.45 7.58 5.39
C LYS A 118 -9.87 6.54 4.35
N HIS A 119 -10.79 6.91 3.48
CA HIS A 119 -11.25 6.07 2.40
C HIS A 119 -10.28 6.22 1.22
N VAL A 120 -9.61 5.13 0.88
CA VAL A 120 -8.60 5.10 -0.18
C VAL A 120 -9.05 4.12 -1.25
N ASP A 121 -9.20 4.63 -2.46
CA ASP A 121 -9.55 3.83 -3.62
C ASP A 121 -8.31 3.25 -4.28
N PHE A 122 -8.32 1.93 -4.48
CA PHE A 122 -7.26 1.20 -5.16
C PHE A 122 -7.84 0.49 -6.38
N GLN A 123 -7.38 0.84 -7.58
CA GLN A 123 -7.81 0.18 -8.81
C GLN A 123 -7.08 -1.15 -8.93
N ILE A 124 -7.82 -2.25 -9.08
CA ILE A 124 -7.28 -3.61 -9.17
C ILE A 124 -7.13 -4.01 -10.65
N PRO A 125 -5.97 -4.52 -11.09
CA PRO A 125 -5.78 -4.97 -12.47
C PRO A 125 -6.83 -6.01 -12.89
N SER A 126 -7.32 -5.91 -14.13
CA SER A 126 -8.39 -6.78 -14.66
C SER A 126 -7.92 -8.19 -15.03
N ASP A 127 -6.62 -8.33 -15.27
CA ASP A 127 -5.94 -9.54 -15.70
C ASP A 127 -5.30 -10.32 -14.54
N LEU A 128 -5.63 -9.97 -13.29
CA LEU A 128 -5.23 -10.80 -12.15
C LEU A 128 -5.87 -12.19 -12.22
N PRO A 129 -5.09 -13.26 -12.03
CA PRO A 129 -5.63 -14.61 -11.92
C PRO A 129 -6.36 -14.83 -10.60
N ALA A 130 -7.19 -15.86 -10.54
CA ALA A 130 -7.86 -16.28 -9.31
C ALA A 130 -6.85 -16.79 -8.28
N CYS A 131 -7.11 -16.52 -7.00
CA CYS A 131 -6.33 -17.09 -5.91
C CYS A 131 -6.45 -18.62 -5.85
N PRO A 132 -5.43 -19.33 -5.33
CA PRO A 132 -5.54 -20.75 -5.03
C PRO A 132 -6.64 -21.03 -3.99
N LYS A 133 -7.00 -22.31 -3.87
CA LYS A 133 -7.93 -22.77 -2.82
C LYS A 133 -7.34 -22.43 -1.44
N GLY A 134 -8.11 -21.69 -0.64
CA GLY A 134 -7.65 -21.17 0.66
C GLY A 134 -7.30 -19.67 0.63
N GLY A 135 -7.39 -19.05 -0.56
CA GLY A 135 -7.15 -17.63 -0.80
C GLY A 135 -5.67 -17.30 -0.97
N CYS A 136 -5.40 -16.00 -1.13
CA CYS A 136 -4.08 -15.41 -1.16
C CYS A 136 -3.80 -14.66 0.15
N HIS A 137 -2.57 -14.14 0.25
CA HIS A 137 -2.24 -13.12 1.23
C HIS A 137 -1.87 -11.83 0.50
N CYS A 138 -2.30 -10.72 1.07
CA CYS A 138 -1.98 -9.39 0.60
C CYS A 138 -1.31 -8.59 1.69
N MET A 139 -0.69 -7.49 1.31
CA MET A 139 -0.16 -6.50 2.24
C MET A 139 -0.51 -5.10 1.77
N TRP A 140 -0.71 -4.21 2.73
CA TRP A 140 -0.66 -2.77 2.54
C TRP A 140 0.72 -2.26 2.97
N GLY A 141 1.34 -1.45 2.14
CA GLY A 141 2.67 -0.89 2.36
C GLY A 141 2.70 0.61 2.19
N TRP A 142 3.40 1.32 3.07
CA TRP A 142 3.56 2.78 3.04
C TRP A 142 4.93 3.21 3.54
N VAL A 143 5.51 4.22 2.87
CA VAL A 143 6.73 4.93 3.28
C VAL A 143 6.46 6.42 3.08
N HIS A 144 6.76 7.23 4.09
CA HIS A 144 6.48 8.67 4.10
C HIS A 144 7.72 9.50 3.76
N ALA A 145 7.51 10.79 3.50
CA ALA A 145 8.57 11.74 3.23
C ALA A 145 9.53 11.90 4.43
N ALA A 146 10.81 12.20 4.14
CA ALA A 146 11.85 12.31 5.18
C ALA A 146 11.77 13.61 6.02
N ASP A 147 10.92 14.56 5.65
CA ASP A 147 10.77 15.87 6.29
C ASP A 147 9.67 15.92 7.35
N ALA A 148 8.90 14.84 7.54
CA ALA A 148 7.81 14.75 8.50
C ALA A 148 7.89 13.49 9.40
N GLY A 149 8.58 13.62 10.53
CA GLY A 149 8.74 12.57 11.54
C GLY A 149 9.99 11.71 11.34
N SER A 150 10.16 10.69 12.18
CA SER A 150 11.26 9.72 12.05
C SER A 150 11.00 8.77 10.90
N GLU A 151 12.03 8.41 10.15
CA GLU A 151 11.95 7.48 9.03
C GLU A 151 11.46 6.08 9.40
N GLN A 152 10.40 5.63 8.75
CA GLN A 152 9.81 4.32 8.96
C GLN A 152 9.24 3.76 7.65
N ASN A 153 9.03 2.44 7.63
CA ASN A 153 8.19 1.76 6.66
C ASN A 153 7.05 1.05 7.40
N TYR A 154 5.88 1.08 6.80
CA TYR A 154 4.67 0.47 7.34
C TYR A 154 4.28 -0.75 6.50
N PHE A 155 3.94 -1.85 7.19
CA PHE A 155 3.54 -3.11 6.59
C PHE A 155 2.34 -3.67 7.37
N VAL A 156 1.24 -3.97 6.67
CA VAL A 156 0.08 -4.66 7.25
C VAL A 156 -0.29 -5.83 6.34
N GLY A 157 -0.07 -7.05 6.80
CA GLY A 157 -0.46 -8.27 6.08
C GLY A 157 -1.89 -8.70 6.41
N TYR A 158 -2.61 -9.22 5.42
CA TYR A 158 -3.99 -9.70 5.57
C TYR A 158 -4.32 -10.81 4.56
N ARG A 159 -5.39 -11.57 4.83
CA ARG A 159 -5.91 -12.56 3.88
C ARG A 159 -6.75 -11.87 2.83
N CYS A 160 -6.55 -12.21 1.56
CA CYS A 160 -7.30 -11.63 0.46
C CYS A 160 -7.71 -12.68 -0.57
N ASN A 161 -8.68 -12.32 -1.41
CA ASN A 161 -9.11 -13.14 -2.53
C ASN A 161 -9.36 -12.26 -3.75
N VAL A 162 -9.07 -12.75 -4.95
CA VAL A 162 -9.39 -12.04 -6.19
C VAL A 162 -10.78 -12.46 -6.66
N THR A 163 -11.71 -11.51 -6.71
CA THR A 163 -13.08 -11.73 -7.22
C THR A 163 -13.20 -11.23 -8.64
N GLY A 164 -14.08 -11.84 -9.44
CA GLY A 164 -14.24 -11.48 -10.86
C GLY A 164 -13.00 -11.76 -11.72
N ALA A 165 -12.06 -12.59 -11.24
CA ALA A 165 -10.82 -12.89 -11.94
C ALA A 165 -11.08 -13.50 -13.33
N THR A 166 -10.50 -12.88 -14.36
CA THR A 166 -10.50 -13.41 -15.74
C THR A 166 -9.09 -13.75 -16.22
N GLY A 167 -8.07 -13.31 -15.49
CA GLY A 167 -6.68 -13.66 -15.76
C GLY A 167 -6.43 -15.16 -15.62
N THR A 168 -5.61 -15.70 -16.52
CA THR A 168 -5.17 -17.11 -16.49
C THR A 168 -3.66 -17.25 -16.36
N THR A 169 -2.92 -16.18 -16.60
CA THR A 169 -1.47 -16.13 -16.48
C THR A 169 -1.09 -15.91 -15.01
N ALA A 170 -0.23 -16.78 -14.47
CA ALA A 170 0.34 -16.57 -13.15
C ALA A 170 1.17 -15.28 -13.12
N LEU A 171 1.10 -14.52 -12.01
CA LEU A 171 1.97 -13.35 -11.85
C LEU A 171 3.44 -13.77 -11.96
N PRO A 172 4.25 -13.05 -12.74
CA PRO A 172 5.68 -13.33 -12.80
C PRO A 172 6.35 -12.98 -11.47
N GLN A 173 7.53 -13.55 -11.26
CA GLN A 173 8.35 -13.22 -10.10
C GLN A 173 8.64 -11.71 -10.08
N ALA A 174 8.24 -11.06 -8.98
CA ALA A 174 8.48 -9.64 -8.78
C ALA A 174 9.95 -9.36 -8.51
N ASN A 175 10.44 -8.25 -9.08
CA ASN A 175 11.78 -7.73 -8.85
C ASN A 175 11.74 -6.50 -7.96
N THR A 176 12.85 -6.16 -7.32
CA THR A 176 12.98 -4.91 -6.55
C THR A 176 12.66 -3.70 -7.42
N ALA A 177 11.85 -2.77 -6.92
CA ALA A 177 11.57 -1.50 -7.59
C ALA A 177 12.81 -0.60 -7.53
N ASN A 178 13.41 -0.32 -8.68
CA ASN A 178 14.53 0.59 -8.80
C ASN A 178 14.05 2.04 -8.75
N LYS A 179 14.86 2.90 -8.14
CA LYS A 179 14.65 4.34 -8.20
C LYS A 179 14.78 4.81 -9.65
N CYS A 180 13.75 5.47 -10.15
CA CYS A 180 13.71 6.07 -11.48
C CYS A 180 12.89 7.37 -11.44
N ASP A 181 12.37 7.82 -12.57
CA ASP A 181 11.57 9.05 -12.64
C ASP A 181 10.38 8.85 -13.57
N TYR A 182 9.57 7.82 -13.31
CA TYR A 182 8.37 7.54 -14.12
C TYR A 182 7.32 8.65 -13.96
N PRO A 183 6.68 9.12 -15.04
CA PRO A 183 6.79 8.64 -16.42
C PRO A 183 7.84 9.37 -17.28
N THR A 184 8.60 10.31 -16.70
CA THR A 184 9.56 11.18 -17.38
C THR A 184 10.78 10.42 -17.92
N ASP A 185 11.42 9.60 -17.09
CA ASP A 185 12.56 8.74 -17.43
C ASP A 185 12.36 7.33 -16.88
N THR A 186 12.28 6.37 -17.81
CA THR A 186 12.04 4.95 -17.52
C THR A 186 13.28 4.08 -17.68
N SER A 187 14.42 4.67 -18.06
CA SER A 187 15.64 3.92 -18.40
C SER A 187 16.19 3.08 -17.25
N ASN A 188 15.99 3.52 -16.00
CA ASN A 188 16.38 2.79 -14.79
C ASN A 188 15.20 2.11 -14.06
N CYS A 189 13.97 2.23 -14.57
CA CYS A 189 12.82 1.63 -13.91
C CYS A 189 12.85 0.10 -14.02
N THR A 190 12.38 -0.57 -12.97
CA THR A 190 12.10 -2.01 -13.02
C THR A 190 10.86 -2.25 -13.88
N VAL A 191 11.03 -2.96 -14.99
CA VAL A 191 9.93 -3.35 -15.89
C VAL A 191 9.20 -4.56 -15.30
N GLY A 192 7.86 -4.53 -15.33
CA GLY A 192 7.04 -5.65 -14.90
C GLY A 192 6.66 -5.62 -13.43
N ALA A 193 6.35 -6.81 -12.89
CA ALA A 193 6.03 -7.03 -11.50
C ALA A 193 7.14 -6.51 -10.56
N LYS A 194 6.73 -5.67 -9.61
CA LYS A 194 7.61 -5.01 -8.64
C LYS A 194 7.29 -5.46 -7.22
N GLN A 195 8.32 -5.70 -6.42
CA GLN A 195 8.21 -6.04 -5.00
C GLN A 195 7.80 -4.81 -4.18
N PRO A 196 7.21 -5.00 -2.99
CA PRO A 196 7.08 -3.93 -2.01
C PRO A 196 8.44 -3.37 -1.56
N HIS A 197 8.39 -2.19 -0.94
CA HIS A 197 9.57 -1.60 -0.31
C HIS A 197 9.84 -2.24 1.06
N TYR A 198 10.94 -2.98 1.15
CA TYR A 198 11.50 -3.45 2.41
C TYR A 198 12.73 -2.61 2.71
N TRP A 199 12.55 -1.66 3.62
CA TRP A 199 13.50 -0.59 3.88
C TRP A 199 13.59 -0.27 5.36
N PHE A 200 14.78 0.17 5.80
CA PHE A 200 15.05 0.65 7.15
C PHE A 200 14.76 -0.36 8.28
N GLN A 201 14.99 -1.64 7.98
CA GLN A 201 14.99 -2.74 8.95
C GLN A 201 16.39 -3.28 9.19
N LYS A 202 16.55 -4.13 10.21
CA LYS A 202 17.85 -4.77 10.50
C LYS A 202 18.20 -5.85 9.48
N GLU A 203 17.18 -6.53 8.95
CA GLU A 203 17.32 -7.72 8.12
C GLU A 203 16.38 -7.67 6.91
N ARG A 204 16.82 -8.27 5.80
CA ARG A 204 16.02 -8.52 4.59
C ARG A 204 15.44 -7.28 3.90
N ASN A 205 16.16 -6.17 3.92
CA ASN A 205 15.84 -5.03 3.06
C ASN A 205 16.14 -5.37 1.59
N ASN A 206 15.30 -4.89 0.67
CA ASN A 206 15.58 -4.89 -0.77
C ASN A 206 15.94 -3.48 -1.29
N ASN A 207 15.66 -2.44 -0.51
CA ASN A 207 15.94 -1.05 -0.84
C ASN A 207 17.21 -0.55 -0.13
N PRO A 208 18.30 -0.22 -0.85
CA PRO A 208 19.58 0.19 -0.26
C PRO A 208 19.62 1.67 0.15
N GLN A 209 18.52 2.40 0.02
CA GLN A 209 18.43 3.82 0.28
C GLN A 209 18.78 4.19 1.72
N GLY A 210 19.44 5.34 1.89
CA GLY A 210 19.70 5.91 3.20
C GLY A 210 18.47 6.61 3.80
N THR A 211 18.57 6.97 5.08
CA THR A 211 17.52 7.65 5.87
C THR A 211 16.88 8.83 5.14
N TYR A 212 17.67 9.73 4.55
CA TYR A 212 17.15 10.93 3.87
C TYR A 212 16.83 10.74 2.38
N ASP A 213 16.74 9.49 1.90
CA ASP A 213 16.34 9.17 0.53
C ASP A 213 15.34 8.00 0.47
N PRO A 214 14.24 8.02 1.24
CA PRO A 214 13.35 6.87 1.35
C PRO A 214 12.76 6.41 0.00
N PRO A 215 12.48 5.10 -0.16
CA PRO A 215 11.78 4.60 -1.34
C PRO A 215 10.26 4.79 -1.21
N PHE A 216 9.60 5.19 -2.30
CA PHE A 216 8.17 5.58 -2.27
C PHE A 216 7.32 4.77 -3.25
N TYR A 217 6.06 4.55 -2.87
CA TYR A 217 5.04 3.98 -3.75
C TYR A 217 4.51 5.06 -4.71
N ASN A 218 5.38 5.52 -5.61
CA ASN A 218 5.04 6.48 -6.65
C ASN A 218 5.96 6.38 -7.88
N GLY A 219 5.86 7.37 -8.77
CA GLY A 219 6.61 7.43 -10.02
C GLY A 219 8.12 7.43 -9.85
N ALA A 220 8.64 7.89 -8.70
CA ALA A 220 10.08 7.86 -8.40
C ALA A 220 10.65 6.43 -8.29
N TYR A 221 9.80 5.40 -8.26
CA TYR A 221 10.17 3.99 -8.26
C TYR A 221 9.44 3.18 -9.34
N GLY A 222 8.87 3.87 -10.34
CA GLY A 222 8.22 3.22 -11.48
C GLY A 222 6.86 2.61 -11.15
N PHE A 223 6.27 2.94 -10.00
CA PHE A 223 4.87 2.59 -9.72
C PHE A 223 3.95 3.57 -10.42
N MET A 224 2.90 3.07 -11.06
CA MET A 224 1.82 3.91 -11.60
C MET A 224 0.86 4.30 -10.49
N ASN A 225 0.23 5.48 -10.57
CA ASN A 225 -0.92 5.78 -9.72
C ASN A 225 -2.13 4.97 -10.22
N GLY A 226 -2.71 4.14 -9.36
CA GLY A 226 -3.75 3.17 -9.67
C GLY A 226 -3.23 1.75 -9.90
N ALA A 227 -3.96 1.00 -10.72
CA ALA A 227 -3.64 -0.39 -11.05
C ALA A 227 -2.27 -0.49 -11.75
N GLN A 228 -1.46 -1.46 -11.33
CA GLN A 228 -0.23 -1.80 -12.04
C GLN A 228 -0.62 -2.67 -13.25
N THR A 229 -0.68 -2.08 -14.44
CA THR A 229 -1.10 -2.75 -15.68
C THR A 229 0.06 -3.33 -16.49
N ASP A 230 1.30 -3.15 -16.01
CA ASP A 230 2.52 -3.61 -16.67
C ASP A 230 3.08 -4.91 -16.08
N LEU A 231 2.38 -5.56 -15.13
CA LEU A 231 2.88 -6.70 -14.36
C LEU A 231 3.52 -7.80 -15.21
N PHE A 232 2.97 -8.06 -16.39
CA PHE A 232 3.40 -9.13 -17.30
C PHE A 232 4.40 -8.68 -18.38
N ALA A 233 4.78 -7.39 -18.44
CA ALA A 233 5.59 -6.83 -19.52
C ALA A 233 6.98 -7.48 -19.64
N ALA A 234 7.60 -7.89 -18.52
CA ALA A 234 8.89 -8.57 -18.53
C ALA A 234 8.86 -9.95 -19.21
N VAL A 235 7.71 -10.65 -19.17
CA VAL A 235 7.53 -11.98 -19.78
C VAL A 235 7.26 -11.86 -21.29
N GLY A 236 6.65 -10.76 -21.74
CA GLY A 236 6.42 -10.50 -23.17
C GLY A 236 7.70 -10.16 -23.94
N ASN A 237 8.70 -9.56 -23.28
CA ASN A 237 9.93 -9.10 -23.92
C ASN A 237 11.01 -10.19 -24.09
N THR A 238 10.83 -11.39 -23.53
CA THR A 238 11.78 -12.50 -23.72
C THR A 238 11.74 -13.16 -25.10
N SER A 239 10.92 -12.67 -26.04
CA SER A 239 10.79 -13.25 -27.38
C SER A 239 11.40 -12.43 -28.53
N THR A 240 12.06 -11.29 -28.26
CA THR A 240 12.53 -10.42 -29.37
C THR A 240 13.91 -9.81 -29.15
N THR A 241 14.92 -10.61 -28.81
CA THR A 241 16.33 -10.24 -29.09
C THR A 241 17.20 -11.50 -29.22
N SER A 242 17.33 -12.02 -30.45
CA SER A 242 18.61 -12.44 -31.07
C SER A 242 18.39 -13.30 -32.31
N SER A 243 17.96 -12.69 -33.42
CA SER A 243 18.26 -13.22 -34.76
C SER A 243 18.16 -12.13 -35.82
N HIS A 244 18.92 -11.04 -35.65
CA HIS A 244 19.23 -10.14 -36.75
C HIS A 244 20.64 -9.59 -36.57
N LEU A 245 21.61 -10.27 -37.19
CA LEU A 245 22.75 -9.69 -37.91
C LEU A 245 23.73 -10.82 -38.31
N ALA A 246 23.53 -11.38 -39.50
CA ALA A 246 24.62 -11.83 -40.37
C ALA A 246 24.09 -11.89 -41.80
N THR A 247 24.37 -10.82 -42.54
CA THR A 247 24.10 -10.67 -43.97
C THR A 247 25.07 -11.50 -44.80
N SER A 248 24.51 -12.23 -45.76
CA SER A 248 25.01 -12.56 -47.11
C SER A 248 26.38 -13.25 -47.26
N ALA A 249 26.34 -14.54 -47.63
CA ALA A 249 27.03 -15.05 -48.81
C ALA A 249 26.48 -16.43 -49.23
N GLY A 250 26.26 -16.63 -50.53
CA GLY A 250 26.43 -17.95 -51.15
C GLY A 250 25.18 -18.75 -51.47
N SER A 251 24.74 -18.59 -52.72
CA SER A 251 23.90 -19.50 -53.51
C SER A 251 24.22 -21.00 -53.32
N THR A 252 23.21 -21.86 -53.14
CA THR A 252 22.87 -22.97 -54.06
C THR A 252 21.69 -23.81 -53.54
N THR A 253 20.71 -23.99 -54.42
CA THR A 253 19.63 -24.98 -54.39
C THR A 253 20.14 -26.42 -54.39
N ILE A 254 19.60 -27.30 -53.53
CA ILE A 254 19.26 -28.71 -53.87
C ILE A 254 18.04 -29.16 -53.03
N LEU A 255 17.06 -29.74 -53.74
CA LEU A 255 15.90 -30.51 -53.25
C LEU A 255 16.31 -31.92 -52.82
N ALA A 256 15.77 -32.48 -51.73
CA ALA A 256 15.47 -33.91 -51.63
C ALA A 256 14.60 -34.26 -50.41
N SER A 257 13.77 -35.28 -50.63
CA SER A 257 12.59 -35.73 -49.90
C SER A 257 12.83 -36.55 -48.61
N GLU A 258 11.71 -36.73 -47.91
CA GLU A 258 11.29 -37.82 -47.02
C GLU A 258 12.11 -39.12 -47.04
N VAL A 259 12.29 -39.76 -45.86
CA VAL A 259 11.74 -41.10 -45.57
C VAL A 259 11.62 -41.32 -44.04
N SER A 260 10.47 -41.86 -43.61
CA SER A 260 10.27 -42.60 -42.35
C SER A 260 11.20 -43.82 -42.21
N SER A 261 11.47 -44.26 -40.97
CA SER A 261 11.07 -45.59 -40.44
C SER A 261 11.96 -46.09 -39.29
N ALA A 262 11.26 -46.51 -38.24
CA ALA A 262 11.40 -47.78 -37.51
C ALA A 262 12.65 -48.12 -36.66
N ALA A 263 12.39 -48.16 -35.34
CA ALA A 263 12.34 -49.38 -34.50
C ALA A 263 13.62 -50.03 -33.94
N VAL A 264 13.46 -50.49 -32.69
CA VAL A 264 14.11 -51.60 -31.93
C VAL A 264 15.63 -51.50 -31.69
N SER A 265 16.24 -51.91 -30.58
CA SER A 265 15.84 -52.81 -29.49
C SER A 265 16.76 -52.65 -28.27
N SER A 266 16.23 -53.12 -27.14
CA SER A 266 16.81 -53.52 -25.83
C SER A 266 18.28 -53.95 -25.70
N SER A 267 18.87 -53.64 -24.54
CA SER A 267 19.86 -54.43 -23.76
C SER A 267 19.95 -53.80 -22.34
N ALA A 268 19.39 -54.36 -21.28
CA ALA A 268 19.87 -55.47 -20.43
C ALA A 268 20.99 -55.09 -19.41
N VAL A 269 20.55 -55.04 -18.14
CA VAL A 269 21.16 -55.61 -16.91
C VAL A 269 22.63 -55.32 -16.57
N SER A 270 22.85 -54.73 -15.39
CA SER A 270 23.85 -55.20 -14.42
C SER A 270 23.44 -54.88 -12.98
N THR A 271 23.25 -55.95 -12.22
CA THR A 271 23.02 -56.05 -10.78
C THR A 271 24.30 -55.81 -9.99
N SER A 272 24.21 -55.21 -8.80
CA SER A 272 25.01 -55.57 -7.62
C SER A 272 24.34 -55.06 -6.34
N ALA A 273 23.83 -56.00 -5.53
CA ALA A 273 23.66 -55.89 -4.08
C ALA A 273 25.07 -55.83 -3.42
N VAL A 274 25.32 -55.46 -2.16
CA VAL A 274 24.79 -56.05 -0.91
C VAL A 274 25.11 -55.16 0.31
N SER A 275 24.24 -55.27 1.34
CA SER A 275 24.47 -55.20 2.80
C SER A 275 24.95 -53.91 3.46
N SER A 276 24.16 -53.24 4.31
CA SER A 276 23.59 -53.60 5.63
C SER A 276 24.57 -53.47 6.81
N THR A 277 24.24 -52.56 7.73
CA THR A 277 24.52 -52.70 9.17
C THR A 277 23.65 -51.70 9.94
N ALA A 278 22.74 -52.25 10.73
CA ALA A 278 22.02 -51.57 11.78
C ALA A 278 22.87 -51.57 13.06
N VAL A 279 22.77 -50.53 13.89
CA VAL A 279 22.96 -50.65 15.34
C VAL A 279 22.11 -49.59 16.04
N SER A 280 21.44 -50.05 17.08
CA SER A 280 20.43 -49.36 17.87
C SER A 280 20.98 -48.99 19.24
N SER A 281 20.38 -47.97 19.85
CA SER A 281 20.18 -47.71 21.29
C SER A 281 21.38 -47.47 22.22
N SER A 282 21.32 -46.34 22.94
CA SER A 282 21.39 -46.36 24.42
C SER A 282 20.88 -45.04 25.01
N ALA A 283 19.85 -45.16 25.85
CA ALA A 283 19.50 -44.17 26.86
C ALA A 283 20.43 -44.32 28.06
N SER A 284 20.74 -43.21 28.76
CA SER A 284 21.20 -43.25 30.15
C SER A 284 20.86 -41.96 30.86
N SER A 285 20.15 -42.14 31.96
CA SER A 285 19.86 -41.21 33.04
C SER A 285 21.06 -41.07 33.99
N VAL A 286 21.29 -39.89 34.55
CA VAL A 286 21.99 -39.73 35.84
C VAL A 286 21.39 -38.55 36.62
N LEU A 287 21.17 -38.80 37.91
CA LEU A 287 20.63 -37.93 38.95
C LEU A 287 21.78 -37.31 39.80
N VAL A 288 21.55 -36.06 40.25
CA VAL A 288 21.86 -35.47 41.58
C VAL A 288 23.33 -35.17 41.97
N SER A 289 23.63 -33.90 42.29
CA SER A 289 24.00 -33.46 43.67
C SER A 289 24.24 -31.94 43.84
N ASN A 290 23.77 -31.48 45.00
CA ASN A 290 23.91 -30.17 45.67
C ASN A 290 25.33 -29.60 45.78
N SER A 291 25.41 -28.26 45.87
CA SER A 291 26.22 -27.43 46.82
C SER A 291 25.94 -25.95 46.51
N SER A 292 25.11 -25.18 47.23
CA SER A 292 25.36 -24.53 48.53
C SER A 292 26.63 -23.66 48.56
N SER A 293 26.49 -22.34 48.35
CA SER A 293 27.39 -21.32 48.94
C SER A 293 26.68 -19.96 49.00
N ALA A 294 26.91 -19.27 50.11
CA ALA A 294 26.11 -18.17 50.66
C ALA A 294 26.59 -16.76 50.22
N VAL A 295 25.63 -15.83 50.06
CA VAL A 295 25.44 -14.51 50.75
C VAL A 295 26.73 -13.84 51.30
N PRO A 296 26.99 -12.52 51.06
CA PRO A 296 26.16 -11.47 51.66
C PRO A 296 25.79 -10.21 50.88
N ALA A 297 24.76 -9.60 51.45
CA ALA A 297 24.01 -8.41 51.09
C ALA A 297 24.80 -7.10 51.23
N THR A 298 24.38 -6.10 50.45
CA THR A 298 24.34 -4.70 50.92
C THR A 298 23.18 -3.97 50.26
N ALA A 299 22.47 -3.20 51.09
CA ALA A 299 21.22 -2.51 50.83
C ALA A 299 21.42 -1.19 50.08
N ALA A 300 20.41 -0.79 49.29
CA ALA A 300 20.01 0.61 49.14
C ALA A 300 18.53 0.65 48.76
N VAL A 301 17.71 1.00 49.75
CA VAL A 301 16.28 1.29 49.67
C VAL A 301 16.15 2.69 49.08
N SER A 302 15.35 2.87 48.03
CA SER A 302 14.81 4.18 47.66
C SER A 302 13.31 4.05 47.41
N SER A 303 12.58 4.68 48.32
CA SER A 303 11.14 4.77 48.44
C SER A 303 10.55 5.71 47.38
N PHE A 304 9.56 5.24 46.63
CA PHE A 304 8.55 6.10 46.00
C PHE A 304 7.17 5.70 46.50
N GLN A 305 6.45 6.72 46.96
CA GLN A 305 5.18 6.65 47.67
C GLN A 305 4.05 6.25 46.72
N ASP A 306 3.34 5.20 47.10
CA ASP A 306 2.05 4.82 46.54
C ASP A 306 0.95 5.62 47.27
N SER A 307 0.13 6.35 46.52
CA SER A 307 -0.97 7.14 47.06
C SER A 307 -2.23 6.28 47.13
N VAL A 308 -2.58 5.94 48.36
CA VAL A 308 -3.81 5.23 48.74
C VAL A 308 -4.96 6.24 48.75
N VAL A 309 -5.99 6.03 47.91
CA VAL A 309 -7.29 6.70 48.04
C VAL A 309 -8.24 5.75 48.77
N ALA A 310 -8.70 6.19 49.93
CA ALA A 310 -9.65 5.49 50.78
C ALA A 310 -11.08 5.51 50.18
N PRO A 311 -11.91 4.50 50.46
CA PRO A 311 -13.32 4.49 50.12
C PRO A 311 -14.15 5.23 51.19
N LEU A 312 -15.06 6.10 50.75
CA LEU A 312 -16.08 6.72 51.60
C LEU A 312 -17.38 5.92 51.50
N SER A 313 -17.78 5.34 52.62
CA SER A 313 -19.13 4.85 52.88
C SER A 313 -19.99 5.99 53.44
N ALA A 314 -21.20 6.16 52.89
CA ALA A 314 -22.29 6.85 53.57
C ALA A 314 -23.61 6.19 53.17
N SER A 315 -24.31 5.68 54.19
CA SER A 315 -25.62 5.04 54.13
C SER A 315 -26.75 6.07 54.02
N ALA A 316 -27.82 5.71 53.32
CA ALA A 316 -29.17 6.20 53.61
C ALA A 316 -30.20 5.13 53.21
N ASP A 317 -30.85 4.57 54.22
CA ASP A 317 -32.13 3.85 54.18
C ASP A 317 -33.23 4.69 53.52
N VAL A 318 -34.12 4.08 52.72
CA VAL A 318 -35.58 4.29 52.80
C VAL A 318 -36.32 3.03 52.28
N SER A 319 -37.37 2.71 53.02
CA SER A 319 -38.17 1.50 53.12
C SER A 319 -39.03 1.06 51.92
N ILE A 320 -39.34 -0.23 52.02
CA ILE A 320 -40.22 -1.10 51.25
C ILE A 320 -41.70 -0.77 51.54
N SER A 321 -42.59 -0.93 50.56
CA SER A 321 -43.99 -1.28 50.80
C SER A 321 -44.52 -2.14 49.66
N GLU A 322 -44.83 -3.39 49.99
CA GLU A 322 -45.60 -4.35 49.20
C GLU A 322 -47.09 -3.98 49.22
N VAL A 323 -47.78 -4.16 48.08
CA VAL A 323 -49.20 -4.52 48.07
C VAL A 323 -49.44 -5.56 46.97
N SER A 324 -49.88 -6.73 47.39
CA SER A 324 -50.41 -7.83 46.59
C SER A 324 -51.84 -7.52 46.10
N ASN A 325 -52.26 -7.99 44.91
CA ASN A 325 -53.30 -9.02 44.79
C ASN A 325 -53.67 -9.44 43.34
N SER A 326 -53.74 -10.76 43.17
CA SER A 326 -54.75 -11.58 42.48
C SER A 326 -55.29 -11.23 41.08
N SER A 327 -54.87 -12.05 40.10
CA SER A 327 -55.67 -12.89 39.19
C SER A 327 -57.11 -12.51 38.82
N THR A 328 -57.39 -12.44 37.51
CA THR A 328 -58.53 -13.11 36.84
C THR A 328 -58.30 -13.26 35.34
N SER A 329 -58.71 -14.43 34.84
CA SER A 329 -58.70 -14.91 33.46
C SER A 329 -59.77 -14.23 32.58
N SER A 330 -59.53 -14.09 31.26
CA SER A 330 -60.51 -14.50 30.21
C SER A 330 -60.07 -14.18 28.77
N VAL A 331 -60.05 -15.24 27.95
CA VAL A 331 -60.66 -15.37 26.60
C VAL A 331 -60.05 -14.63 25.39
N ALA A 332 -59.90 -15.44 24.32
CA ALA A 332 -59.31 -15.20 23.02
C ALA A 332 -60.11 -14.33 22.04
N SER A 333 -59.41 -13.71 21.08
CA SER A 333 -59.71 -13.73 19.64
C SER A 333 -58.59 -13.06 18.80
N PRO A 334 -58.40 -13.45 17.52
CA PRO A 334 -57.22 -13.10 16.74
C PRO A 334 -57.35 -11.73 16.06
N ILE A 335 -56.28 -10.94 16.08
CA ILE A 335 -56.18 -9.70 15.28
C ILE A 335 -55.42 -10.01 13.98
N THR A 336 -56.16 -9.92 12.87
CA THR A 336 -55.68 -9.92 11.49
C THR A 336 -54.78 -8.71 11.24
N LEU A 337 -53.52 -8.94 10.88
CA LEU A 337 -52.58 -7.90 10.47
C LEU A 337 -52.63 -7.76 8.94
N THR A 338 -53.36 -6.74 8.47
CA THR A 338 -53.38 -6.33 7.06
C THR A 338 -52.07 -5.62 6.73
N ARG A 339 -51.31 -6.22 5.81
CA ARG A 339 -50.03 -5.72 5.30
C ARG A 339 -50.32 -4.72 4.17
N THR A 340 -50.09 -3.43 4.43
CA THR A 340 -50.12 -2.40 3.37
C THR A 340 -48.83 -2.50 2.55
N ILE A 341 -48.97 -2.94 1.30
CA ILE A 341 -47.92 -2.91 0.28
C ILE A 341 -48.06 -1.60 -0.48
N THR A 342 -47.11 -0.68 -0.31
CA THR A 342 -47.00 0.53 -1.14
C THR A 342 -46.28 0.16 -2.43
N THR A 343 -47.02 -0.06 -3.52
CA THR A 343 -46.47 -0.19 -4.87
C THR A 343 -46.27 1.20 -5.48
N HIS A 344 -45.03 1.55 -5.81
CA HIS A 344 -44.73 2.68 -6.68
C HIS A 344 -44.95 2.28 -8.14
N HIS A 345 -45.85 3.01 -8.80
CA HIS A 345 -46.22 2.87 -10.20
C HIS A 345 -45.35 3.84 -11.01
N SER A 346 -44.45 3.33 -11.85
CA SER A 346 -43.74 4.14 -12.85
C SER A 346 -44.37 3.90 -14.21
N THR A 347 -44.99 4.95 -14.73
CA THR A 347 -45.68 5.03 -16.02
C THR A 347 -44.67 4.98 -17.16
N ALA A 348 -44.75 3.96 -18.00
CA ALA A 348 -44.04 3.89 -19.28
C ALA A 348 -44.94 4.50 -20.37
N THR A 349 -44.46 5.57 -21.01
CA THR A 349 -45.10 6.14 -22.20
C THR A 349 -44.49 5.53 -23.44
N ALA A 350 -45.30 4.78 -24.19
CA ALA A 350 -44.98 4.25 -25.50
C ALA A 350 -45.18 5.33 -26.59
N MET A 351 -44.23 5.43 -27.52
CA MET A 351 -44.47 6.00 -28.85
C MET A 351 -44.01 4.97 -29.89
N SER A 352 -44.93 4.59 -30.76
CA SER A 352 -44.72 3.67 -31.88
C SER A 352 -44.67 4.40 -33.22
N THR A 353 -43.73 3.93 -34.04
CA THR A 353 -43.76 3.75 -35.51
C THR A 353 -43.86 4.95 -36.45
N ALA A 354 -42.82 5.11 -37.27
CA ALA A 354 -42.96 5.18 -38.73
C ALA A 354 -41.68 4.67 -39.41
N SER A 355 -41.84 3.62 -40.21
CA SER A 355 -40.83 3.02 -41.07
C SER A 355 -40.94 3.63 -42.47
N THR A 356 -39.83 4.08 -43.07
CA THR A 356 -39.77 4.28 -44.52
C THR A 356 -38.43 3.80 -45.06
N SER A 357 -38.52 2.81 -45.92
CA SER A 357 -37.50 2.20 -46.75
C SER A 357 -37.17 3.07 -47.97
N SER A 358 -35.88 3.17 -48.33
CA SER A 358 -35.47 3.32 -49.73
C SER A 358 -34.02 2.83 -49.95
N ASN A 359 -33.90 1.93 -50.92
CA ASN A 359 -32.67 1.47 -51.55
C ASN A 359 -31.91 2.63 -52.23
N SER A 360 -30.58 2.51 -52.37
CA SER A 360 -29.87 2.47 -53.68
C SER A 360 -28.34 2.54 -53.54
N ALA A 361 -27.70 1.48 -54.05
CA ALA A 361 -26.49 1.40 -54.87
C ALA A 361 -25.43 2.55 -54.93
N SER A 362 -24.18 2.10 -54.74
CA SER A 362 -22.99 2.28 -55.63
C SER A 362 -22.56 3.69 -56.08
N SER A 363 -21.34 4.10 -55.70
CA SER A 363 -20.20 4.27 -56.65
C SER A 363 -18.96 4.89 -55.99
N SER A 364 -17.81 4.35 -56.39
CA SER A 364 -16.44 4.83 -56.24
C SER A 364 -16.19 6.18 -56.90
N VAL A 365 -15.33 7.06 -56.34
CA VAL A 365 -14.20 7.73 -57.05
C VAL A 365 -13.16 8.22 -56.03
N SER A 366 -11.89 7.98 -56.36
CA SER A 366 -10.64 8.53 -55.82
C SER A 366 -10.61 10.06 -55.61
N SER A 367 -9.72 10.54 -54.73
CA SER A 367 -8.57 11.38 -55.14
C SER A 367 -7.65 11.78 -53.97
N SER A 368 -6.38 11.71 -54.30
CA SER A 368 -5.15 12.25 -53.70
C SER A 368 -5.22 13.67 -53.14
N ILE A 369 -4.35 14.00 -52.17
CA ILE A 369 -3.18 14.91 -52.35
C ILE A 369 -2.38 15.04 -51.03
N GLN A 370 -1.07 15.17 -51.19
CA GLN A 370 0.01 15.32 -50.22
C GLN A 370 -0.12 16.54 -49.29
N VAL A 371 0.40 16.44 -48.06
CA VAL A 371 0.98 17.58 -47.34
C VAL A 371 2.22 17.13 -46.57
N ALA A 372 3.35 17.77 -46.89
CA ALA A 372 4.54 17.92 -46.05
C ALA A 372 5.15 19.30 -46.40
N PRO A 373 6.18 19.79 -45.69
CA PRO A 373 6.04 20.59 -44.47
C PRO A 373 6.70 21.97 -44.63
N SER A 374 6.53 22.89 -43.68
CA SER A 374 7.55 23.92 -43.45
C SER A 374 7.45 24.58 -42.07
N SER A 375 8.64 24.66 -41.50
CA SER A 375 9.15 25.32 -40.31
C SER A 375 9.15 26.85 -40.37
N SER A 376 9.41 27.46 -39.20
CA SER A 376 10.10 28.76 -38.90
C SER A 376 9.25 29.62 -37.97
N ALA A 377 9.58 29.78 -36.68
CA ALA A 377 10.64 30.59 -36.07
C ALA A 377 10.25 32.06 -35.78
N THR A 378 10.35 32.40 -34.49
CA THR A 378 10.70 33.70 -33.87
C THR A 378 9.85 34.96 -34.11
N GLY A 379 9.49 35.62 -33.00
CA GLY A 379 9.05 37.01 -32.98
C GLY A 379 8.72 37.53 -31.58
N VAL A 380 9.73 38.02 -30.87
CA VAL A 380 9.59 38.90 -29.67
C VAL A 380 9.14 40.28 -30.15
N LEU A 381 8.16 40.91 -29.50
CA LEU A 381 8.03 42.37 -29.42
C LEU A 381 7.15 42.77 -28.22
N ALA A 382 7.65 43.73 -27.44
CA ALA A 382 6.98 44.42 -26.35
C ALA A 382 6.52 45.81 -26.81
N ALA A 383 5.36 46.28 -26.33
CA ALA A 383 4.97 47.68 -26.09
C ALA A 383 3.52 47.67 -25.53
N ALA A 384 3.28 48.07 -24.29
CA ALA A 384 3.03 49.44 -23.82
C ALA A 384 1.63 50.01 -24.16
N GLY A 385 0.87 50.34 -23.10
CA GLY A 385 0.14 51.62 -23.05
C GLY A 385 -1.39 51.61 -22.90
N SER A 386 -1.83 52.24 -21.80
CA SER A 386 -3.09 53.02 -21.64
C SER A 386 -4.43 52.25 -21.61
N SER A 387 -5.45 52.64 -20.83
CA SER A 387 -5.71 53.85 -20.05
C SER A 387 -6.94 53.68 -19.14
N ASN A 388 -6.92 54.40 -18.02
CA ASN A 388 -8.00 55.09 -17.29
C ASN A 388 -9.42 54.50 -17.14
N GLY A 389 -9.92 54.58 -15.90
CA GLY A 389 -11.35 54.57 -15.59
C GLY A 389 -11.69 54.74 -14.12
N THR A 390 -11.33 55.88 -13.52
CA THR A 390 -11.74 56.29 -12.17
C THR A 390 -13.18 56.81 -12.18
N VAL A 391 -14.05 56.32 -11.29
CA VAL A 391 -15.25 57.04 -10.83
C VAL A 391 -15.40 56.86 -9.32
N SER A 392 -15.32 57.97 -8.61
CA SER A 392 -15.62 58.11 -7.18
C SER A 392 -17.09 58.45 -6.97
N TYR A 393 -17.68 58.00 -5.85
CA TYR A 393 -18.67 58.78 -5.10
C TYR A 393 -18.48 58.58 -3.60
N VAL A 394 -18.85 59.62 -2.86
CA VAL A 394 -18.35 60.06 -1.55
C VAL A 394 -19.44 59.96 -0.48
N ALA A 395 -19.04 59.48 0.72
CA ALA A 395 -19.49 59.77 2.10
C ALA A 395 -20.98 59.50 2.50
N THR A 396 -21.37 59.23 3.75
CA THR A 396 -20.97 59.78 5.07
C THR A 396 -21.45 58.87 6.24
N GLY A 397 -20.88 59.05 7.44
CA GLY A 397 -21.55 58.81 8.75
C GLY A 397 -21.01 57.62 9.57
N ASN A 398 -19.95 57.74 10.38
CA ASN A 398 -19.87 58.30 11.74
C ASN A 398 -20.54 57.43 12.84
N GLN A 399 -19.76 56.66 13.62
CA GLN A 399 -19.69 56.80 15.08
C GLN A 399 -18.74 55.80 15.78
N THR A 400 -18.01 56.39 16.71
CA THR A 400 -17.11 55.91 17.77
C THR A 400 -17.65 54.74 18.60
N THR A 401 -16.78 53.81 19.00
CA THR A 401 -16.71 53.27 20.37
C THR A 401 -15.39 52.52 20.64
N THR A 402 -14.69 53.05 21.64
CA THR A 402 -13.98 52.38 22.74
C THR A 402 -12.85 51.37 22.46
N ALA A 403 -11.66 51.80 22.91
CA ALA A 403 -10.42 51.06 22.99
C ALA A 403 -10.49 49.80 23.87
N GLY A 404 -9.92 48.70 23.37
CA GLY A 404 -9.52 47.53 24.12
C GLY A 404 -8.06 47.19 23.81
N HIS A 405 -7.17 47.56 24.73
CA HIS A 405 -5.75 47.18 24.73
C HIS A 405 -5.62 45.66 24.87
N CYS A 406 -4.95 45.00 23.91
CA CYS A 406 -4.42 43.65 24.11
C CYS A 406 -2.96 43.59 23.65
N MET A 407 -2.10 43.19 24.57
CA MET A 407 -0.65 43.21 24.46
C MET A 407 -0.15 42.13 23.48
N SER A 408 0.56 42.58 22.44
CA SER A 408 1.37 41.70 21.59
C SER A 408 2.66 41.33 22.31
N LYS A 409 2.81 40.06 22.69
CA LYS A 409 4.11 39.48 23.05
C LYS A 409 4.84 39.09 21.77
N ARG A 410 5.83 39.90 21.40
CA ARG A 410 6.92 39.55 20.47
C ARG A 410 7.70 38.35 21.02
N SER A 411 7.61 37.20 20.37
CA SER A 411 8.59 36.12 20.49
C SER A 411 9.63 36.28 19.39
N GLY A 412 10.90 36.21 19.77
CA GLY A 412 12.05 36.58 18.94
C GLY A 412 12.40 35.54 17.87
N ASN A 413 12.69 36.06 16.68
CA ASN A 413 13.38 35.33 15.61
C ASN A 413 14.78 34.89 16.07
N ARG A 414 14.99 33.58 16.18
CA ARG A 414 16.32 32.97 16.32
C ARG A 414 16.82 32.55 14.95
N LEU A 415 17.64 33.41 14.34
CA LEU A 415 18.44 33.11 13.16
C LEU A 415 19.42 31.95 13.46
N HIS A 416 19.15 30.76 12.94
CA HIS A 416 20.15 29.69 12.87
C HIS A 416 21.04 29.91 11.65
N ARG A 417 22.27 30.34 11.92
CA ARG A 417 23.37 30.48 10.97
C ARG A 417 23.87 29.08 10.57
N VAL A 418 23.56 28.67 9.35
CA VAL A 418 24.14 27.49 8.69
C VAL A 418 25.65 27.67 8.60
N ARG A 419 26.40 26.75 9.21
CA ARG A 419 27.87 26.73 9.13
C ARG A 419 28.27 25.73 8.05
N ASP A 420 28.68 26.30 6.93
CA ASP A 420 29.20 25.62 5.75
C ASP A 420 30.51 24.87 6.09
N GLY A 421 30.53 23.56 5.86
CA GLY A 421 31.59 22.64 6.27
C GLY A 421 32.21 21.94 5.07
N ARG A 422 33.07 22.66 4.35
CA ARG A 422 33.79 22.19 3.16
C ARG A 422 34.86 21.13 3.52
N ARG A 423 34.78 19.99 2.82
CA ARG A 423 35.81 18.94 2.63
C ARG A 423 37.27 19.42 2.75
N ARG A 424 38.10 18.63 3.42
CA ARG A 424 39.47 18.33 2.96
C ARG A 424 39.86 16.87 3.24
N SER A 425 40.05 16.15 2.14
CA SER A 425 40.69 14.86 2.00
C SER A 425 42.10 14.85 2.61
N ARG A 426 42.50 13.74 3.23
CA ARG A 426 43.90 13.46 3.54
C ARG A 426 44.27 12.02 3.15
N VAL A 427 44.78 11.93 1.92
CA VAL A 427 45.88 11.10 1.42
C VAL A 427 46.31 9.90 2.28
N LEU A 428 46.08 8.69 1.75
CA LEU A 428 46.81 7.46 2.03
C LEU A 428 48.25 7.56 1.50
N ARG A 429 49.26 7.38 2.35
CA ARG A 429 50.56 6.77 1.97
C ARG A 429 51.25 6.09 3.16
N ARG A 430 51.53 4.79 2.96
CA ARG A 430 52.67 3.96 3.41
C ARG A 430 53.07 3.94 4.90
N ALA A 431 53.09 2.73 5.46
CA ALA A 431 54.33 2.14 5.99
C ALA A 431 54.28 0.60 5.90
N VAL A 432 55.35 0.05 5.33
CA VAL A 432 55.73 -1.37 5.26
C VAL A 432 56.74 -1.62 6.38
N GLY A 433 56.71 -2.81 6.99
CA GLY A 433 57.72 -3.36 7.92
C GLY A 433 57.15 -3.56 9.32
N GLY A 434 57.29 -4.68 10.02
CA GLY A 434 58.09 -5.88 9.79
C GLY A 434 58.37 -6.52 11.17
N ALA A 435 58.04 -7.81 11.30
CA ALA A 435 58.67 -8.88 12.09
C ALA A 435 58.95 -8.77 13.62
N LYS A 436 58.67 -9.92 14.28
CA LYS A 436 59.15 -10.46 15.58
C LYS A 436 58.53 -9.81 16.83
N VAL A 437 58.02 -10.55 17.82
CA VAL A 437 58.40 -11.86 18.41
C VAL A 437 57.18 -12.75 18.59
#